data_AF-A0A947FVK5-F1
#
_entry.id   AF-A0A947FVK5-F1
#
_cell.length_a   1.000
_cell.length_b   1.000
_cell.length_c   1.000
_cell.angle_alpha   90.00
_cell.angle_beta   90.00
_cell.angle_gamma   90.00
#
_symmetry.space_group_name_H-M   'P 1'
#
loop_
_entity.id
_entity.type
_entity.pdbx_description
1 polymer ?
#
loop_
_entity_poly.entity_id
_entity_poly.type
_entity_poly.pdbx_seq_one_letter_code
_entity_poly.pdbx_strand_id
1 'polypeptide(L)' 'MSITNAMTIDVEDYFQVSAFEDVIDRSEWENIPSRIPENIEKILLLLERHNTRATFFTLGW' A
#
# COMPACT_ATOMS: atom_id res chain seq x y z
N MET A 1 -21.10 8.33 -24.40
CA MET A 1 -20.40 7.14 -23.87
C MET A 1 -19.96 7.45 -22.46
N SER A 2 -20.12 6.55 -21.50
CA SER A 2 -19.54 6.73 -20.15
C SER A 2 -18.08 6.31 -20.15
N ILE A 3 -17.23 7.06 -19.44
CA ILE A 3 -15.82 6.69 -19.26
C ILE A 3 -15.76 5.58 -18.21
N THR A 4 -14.99 4.52 -18.50
CA THR A 4 -14.66 3.48 -17.52
C THR A 4 -13.35 3.85 -16.84
N ASN A 5 -13.38 4.01 -15.52
CA ASN A 5 -12.19 4.27 -14.70
C ASN A 5 -11.62 2.95 -14.15
N ALA A 6 -10.32 2.92 -13.89
CA ALA A 6 -9.63 1.82 -13.20
C ALA A 6 -8.86 2.38 -12.00
N MET A 7 -8.81 1.62 -10.89
CA MET A 7 -8.11 1.99 -9.67
C MET A 7 -7.14 0.87 -9.29
N THR A 8 -5.90 1.25 -9.01
CA THR A 8 -4.84 0.36 -8.53
C THR A 8 -4.22 0.94 -7.27
N ILE A 9 -3.73 0.07 -6.39
CA ILE A 9 -3.12 0.45 -5.11
C ILE A 9 -1.80 -0.28 -5.01
N ASP A 10 -0.72 0.48 -4.85
CA ASP A 10 0.59 -0.08 -4.53
C ASP A 10 0.72 -0.22 -3.00
N VAL A 11 1.18 -1.37 -2.53
CA VAL A 11 1.26 -1.70 -1.12
C VAL A 11 2.72 -1.68 -0.71
N GLU A 12 3.13 -0.53 -0.15
CA GLU A 12 4.51 -0.24 0.24
C GLU A 12 4.61 0.23 1.70
N ASP A 13 5.54 -0.37 2.45
CA ASP A 13 5.95 0.09 3.79
C ASP A 13 7.07 1.14 3.72
N TYR A 14 7.43 1.71 4.87
CA TYR A 14 8.40 2.82 4.98
C TYR A 14 9.72 2.57 4.26
N PHE A 15 10.20 1.33 4.28
CA PHE A 15 11.48 0.94 3.71
C PHE A 15 11.41 0.53 2.23
N GLN A 16 10.21 0.40 1.66
CA GLN A 16 10.03 0.09 0.24
C GLN A 16 10.02 1.35 -0.62
N VAL A 17 9.84 2.52 0.01
CA VAL A 17 9.81 3.81 -0.69
C VAL A 17 11.25 4.29 -0.92
N SER A 18 11.62 4.47 -2.19
CA SER A 18 12.97 4.93 -2.59
C SER A 18 13.42 6.24 -1.93
N ALA A 19 12.47 7.08 -1.52
CA ALA A 19 12.74 8.32 -0.78
C ALA A 19 13.45 8.09 0.58
N PHE A 20 13.38 6.89 1.14
CA PHE A 20 14.02 6.53 2.42
C PHE A 20 15.13 5.49 2.30
N GLU A 21 15.52 5.11 1.07
CA GLU A 21 16.53 4.07 0.84
C GLU A 21 17.89 4.41 1.47
N ASP A 22 18.26 5.69 1.50
CA ASP A 22 19.52 6.16 2.11
C ASP A 22 19.44 6.35 3.64
N VAL A 23 18.24 6.24 4.23
CA VAL A 23 17.97 6.58 5.64
C VAL A 23 17.63 5.34 6.46
N ILE A 24 17.03 4.32 5.85
CA ILE A 24 16.59 3.09 6.51
C ILE A 24 17.40 1.91 5.98
N ASP A 25 18.34 1.43 6.78
CA ASP A 25 19.11 0.24 6.44
C ASP A 25 18.21 -1.01 6.38
N ARG A 26 18.49 -1.93 5.46
CA ARG A 26 17.75 -3.20 5.31
C ARG A 26 17.69 -4.03 6.59
N SER A 27 18.75 -3.97 7.40
CA SER A 27 18.80 -4.67 8.69
C SER A 27 17.81 -4.11 9.72
N GLU A 28 17.28 -2.91 9.52
CA GLU A 28 16.33 -2.27 10.44
C GLU A 28 14.86 -2.51 10.06
N TRP A 29 14.59 -3.10 8.88
CA TRP A 29 13.22 -3.23 8.36
C TRP A 29 12.28 -3.97 9.30
N GLU A 30 12.73 -5.07 9.92
CA GLU A 30 11.91 -5.84 10.86
C GLU A 30 11.63 -5.11 12.19
N ASN A 31 12.42 -4.07 12.50
CA ASN A 31 12.29 -3.29 13.74
C ASN A 31 11.37 -2.07 13.57
N ILE A 32 10.98 -1.75 12.34
CA ILE A 32 10.10 -0.62 12.04
C ILE A 32 8.66 -1.12 12.05
N PRO A 33 7.76 -0.51 12.86
CA PRO A 33 6.36 -0.89 12.88
C PRO A 33 5.72 -0.74 11.49
N SER A 34 5.16 -1.84 10.98
CA SER A 34 4.48 -1.83 9.69
C SER A 34 3.21 -0.99 9.74
N ARG A 35 3.05 -0.11 8.76
CA ARG A 35 1.80 0.66 8.55
C ARG A 35 0.80 -0.06 7.66
N ILE A 36 1.19 -1.18 7.04
CA ILE A 36 0.37 -1.86 6.02
C ILE A 36 -0.96 -2.37 6.60
N PRO A 37 -1.00 -3.11 7.72
CA PRO A 37 -2.25 -3.73 8.18
C PRO A 37 -3.36 -2.72 8.45
N GLU A 38 -3.05 -1.65 9.19
CA GLU A 38 -4.02 -0.61 9.55
C GLU A 38 -4.52 0.15 8.31
N ASN A 39 -3.63 0.47 7.37
CA ASN A 39 -4.01 1.21 6.17
C ASN A 39 -4.80 0.34 5.18
N ILE A 40 -4.44 -0.94 5.03
CA ILE A 40 -5.19 -1.87 4.19
C ILE A 40 -6.61 -2.05 4.70
N GLU A 41 -6.81 -2.21 6.01
CA GLU A 41 -8.15 -2.29 6.60
C GLU A 41 -8.99 -1.05 6.25
N LYS A 42 -8.44 0.16 6.45
CA LYS A 42 -9.12 1.42 6.11
C LYS A 42 -9.49 1.51 4.63
N ILE A 43 -8.57 1.12 3.75
CA ILE A 43 -8.78 1.14 2.30
C ILE A 43 -9.88 0.15 1.89
N LEU A 44 -9.84 -1.07 2.42
CA LEU A 44 -10.85 -2.09 2.11
C LEU A 44 -12.25 -1.65 2.54
N LEU A 45 -12.39 -1.06 3.73
CA LEU A 45 -13.66 -0.49 4.20
C LEU A 45 -14.16 0.66 3.31
N LEU A 46 -13.27 1.49 2.77
CA LEU A 46 -13.64 2.54 1.82
C LEU A 46 -14.11 1.96 0.49
N LEU A 47 -13.39 0.99 -0.06
CA LEU A 47 -13.76 0.33 -1.30
C LEU A 47 -15.11 -0.37 -1.18
N GLU A 48 -15.35 -1.07 -0.07
CA GLU A 48 -16.63 -1.73 0.23
C GLU A 48 -17.78 -0.71 0.31
N ARG A 49 -17.61 0.38 1.08
CA ARG A 49 -18.62 1.45 1.21
C ARG A 49 -19.07 2.01 -0.12
N HIS A 50 -18.16 2.08 -1.09
CA HIS A 50 -18.42 2.63 -2.41
C HIS A 50 -18.66 1.55 -3.49
N ASN A 51 -18.80 0.28 -3.10
CA ASN A 51 -18.92 -0.86 -4.02
C ASN A 51 -17.90 -0.80 -5.18
N THR A 52 -16.67 -0.39 -4.86
CA THR A 52 -15.60 -0.11 -5.82
C THR A 52 -14.60 -1.26 -5.80
N ARG A 53 -14.15 -1.67 -6.98
CA ARG A 53 -13.08 -2.67 -7.13
C ARG A 53 -11.77 -1.97 -7.44
N ALA A 54 -10.69 -2.46 -6.83
CA ALA A 54 -9.33 -2.03 -7.12
C ALA A 54 -8.39 -3.23 -7.19
N THR A 55 -7.28 -3.09 -7.89
CA THR A 55 -6.20 -4.09 -7.94
C THR A 55 -5.07 -3.66 -7.01
N PHE A 56 -4.65 -4.56 -6.13
CA PHE A 56 -3.53 -4.34 -5.21
C PHE A 56 -2.28 -4.98 -5.78
N PHE A 57 -1.19 -4.22 -5.84
CA PHE A 57 0.14 -4.69 -6.15
C PHE A 57 0.95 -4.70 -4.86
N THR A 58 1.58 -5.82 -4.53
CA THR A 58 2.34 -6.00 -3.30
C THR A 58 3.74 -6.45 -3.67
N LEU A 59 4.73 -5.77 -3.12
CA LEU A 59 6.13 -6.19 -3.19
C LEU A 59 6.40 -7.21 -2.08
N GLY A 60 7.08 -8.31 -2.42
CA GLY A 60 7.65 -9.21 -1.43
C GLY A 60 9.06 -8.78 -1.03
N TRP A 61 9.53 -9.21 0.15
CA TRP A 61 10.94 -9.24 0.55
C TRP A 61 11.20 -10.41 1.49
#